data_AF-E6PFF3-F1
#
_entry.id   AF-E6PFF3-F1
#
_cell.length_a   1.000
_cell.length_b   1.000
_cell.length_c   1.000
_cell.angle_alpha   90.00
_cell.angle_beta   90.00
_cell.angle_gamma   90.00
#
_symmetry.space_group_name_H-M   'P 1'
#
loop_
_entity.id
_entity.type
_entity.pdbx_description
1 polymer ?
#
loop_
_entity_poly.entity_id
_entity_poly.type
_entity_poly.pdbx_seq_one_letter_code
_entity_poly.pdbx_strand_id
1 'polypeptide(L)'
;MQSPPPSRRGLPAPLAIGLFVAFAAVLLLVTGDFIIKGFDVRGSVFGAGGPSMQQNAGSAAAVQGGPPPAVMLQVSQLKARIAKDPRDAVALTQLGDLYLTSSQFARAIPYYERALAIDKGNVSAKTGLEQARIGLGEAAKE
;
A
#
# COMPACT_ATOMS: atom_id res chain seq x y z
N MET A 1 -64.53 8.93 37.30
CA MET A 1 -63.96 10.27 37.06
C MET A 1 -62.48 10.15 37.36
N GLN A 2 -61.49 10.49 36.54
CA GLN A 2 -61.35 11.03 35.19
C GLN A 2 -59.94 10.58 34.73
N SER A 3 -59.76 10.24 33.47
CA SER A 3 -58.44 10.21 32.83
C SER A 3 -57.94 11.65 32.64
N PRO A 4 -56.62 11.92 32.83
CA PRO A 4 -55.87 12.60 31.77
C PRO A 4 -54.38 12.17 31.73
N PRO A 5 -53.55 12.69 30.81
CA PRO A 5 -53.14 12.05 29.56
C PRO A 5 -51.67 11.53 29.61
N PRO A 6 -51.20 10.78 28.58
CA PRO A 6 -49.78 10.52 28.45
C PRO A 6 -49.06 11.85 28.16
N SER A 7 -48.17 12.26 29.07
CA SER A 7 -47.30 13.42 28.86
C SER A 7 -46.34 13.11 27.72
N ARG A 8 -46.67 13.54 26.50
CA ARG A 8 -45.71 13.68 25.40
C ARG A 8 -44.65 14.69 25.86
N ARG A 9 -43.52 14.20 26.36
CA ARG A 9 -42.30 15.01 26.50
C ARG A 9 -41.74 15.28 25.10
N GLY A 10 -42.39 16.17 24.36
CA GLY A 10 -41.73 16.90 23.29
C GLY A 10 -40.69 17.80 23.95
N LEU A 11 -39.43 17.68 23.53
CA LEU A 11 -38.36 18.52 24.05
C LEU A 11 -38.69 20.02 23.80
N PRO A 12 -38.44 20.91 24.77
CA PRO A 12 -38.73 22.34 24.62
C PRO A 12 -37.93 22.97 23.47
N ALA A 13 -38.63 23.73 22.61
CA ALA A 13 -38.09 24.34 21.39
C ALA A 13 -36.76 25.12 21.52
N PRO A 14 -36.48 25.90 22.58
CA PRO A 14 -35.19 26.61 22.69
C PRO A 14 -34.00 25.67 22.94
N LEU A 15 -34.23 24.52 23.59
CA LEU A 15 -33.22 23.47 23.76
C LEU A 15 -32.96 22.72 22.44
N ALA A 16 -33.97 22.59 21.58
CA ALA A 16 -33.81 21.99 20.25
C ALA A 16 -32.94 22.87 19.32
N ILE A 17 -33.08 24.21 19.41
CA ILE A 17 -32.25 25.15 18.63
C ILE A 17 -30.79 25.07 19.09
N GLY A 18 -30.54 25.05 20.41
CA GLY A 18 -29.18 24.87 20.95
C GLY A 18 -28.55 23.54 20.53
N LEU A 19 -29.35 22.47 20.50
CA LEU A 19 -28.90 21.14 20.07
C LEU A 19 -28.60 21.09 18.56
N PHE A 20 -29.36 21.83 17.74
CA PHE A 20 -29.12 21.95 16.31
C PHE A 20 -27.84 22.74 16.00
N VAL A 21 -27.60 23.84 16.72
CA VAL A 21 -26.36 24.63 16.60
C VAL A 21 -25.15 23.82 17.04
N ALA A 22 -25.27 23.06 18.14
CA ALA A 22 -24.21 22.15 18.58
C ALA A 22 -23.93 21.03 17.56
N PHE A 23 -24.98 20.47 16.96
CA PHE A 23 -24.84 19.44 15.93
C PHE A 23 -24.19 19.98 14.65
N ALA A 24 -24.55 21.18 14.22
CA ALA A 24 -23.95 21.86 13.08
C ALA A 24 -22.47 22.17 13.32
N ALA A 25 -22.10 22.61 14.52
CA ALA A 25 -20.70 22.85 14.90
C ALA A 25 -19.87 21.55 14.90
N VAL A 26 -20.44 20.44 15.40
CA VAL A 26 -19.80 19.12 15.36
C VAL A 26 -19.64 18.63 13.92
N LEU A 27 -20.65 18.80 13.06
CA LEU A 27 -20.55 18.46 11.64
C LEU A 27 -19.45 19.24 10.92
N LEU A 28 -19.31 20.53 11.20
CA LEU A 28 -18.26 21.37 10.60
C LEU A 28 -16.86 20.95 11.06
N LEU A 29 -16.70 20.62 12.33
CA LEU A 29 -15.44 20.10 12.87
C LEU A 29 -15.09 18.72 12.30
N VAL A 30 -16.07 17.81 12.18
CA VAL A 30 -15.89 16.47 11.58
C VAL A 30 -15.55 16.55 10.10
N THR A 31 -16.21 17.44 9.35
CA THR A 31 -15.94 17.63 7.92
C THR A 31 -14.60 18.32 7.69
N GLY A 32 -14.23 19.27 8.55
CA GLY A 32 -12.90 19.90 8.52
C GLY A 32 -11.76 18.90 8.79
N ASP A 33 -11.95 18.00 9.76
CA ASP A 33 -10.98 16.93 10.06
C ASP A 33 -10.85 15.93 8.89
N PHE A 34 -11.95 15.65 8.20
CA PHE A 34 -11.99 14.78 7.01
C PHE A 34 -11.21 15.31 5.81
N ILE A 35 -11.15 16.64 5.64
CA ILE A 35 -10.39 17.29 4.55
C ILE A 35 -8.89 17.27 4.85
N ILE A 36 -8.49 17.44 6.12
CA ILE A 36 -7.07 17.50 6.52
C ILE A 36 -6.47 16.09 6.65
N LYS A 37 -7.25 15.09 7.07
CA LYS A 37 -6.82 13.69 7.18
C LYS A 37 -7.03 12.85 5.92
N GLY A 38 -7.62 13.42 4.87
CA GLY A 38 -7.68 12.82 3.53
C GLY A 38 -8.15 11.36 3.52
N PHE A 39 -9.46 11.13 3.54
CA PHE A 39 -10.11 9.88 3.09
C PHE A 39 -9.32 8.57 3.35
N ASP A 40 -8.95 8.29 4.60
CA ASP A 40 -8.48 6.95 4.99
C ASP A 40 -9.68 6.02 5.10
N VAL A 41 -10.20 5.56 3.94
CA VAL A 41 -11.14 4.44 3.88
C VAL A 41 -10.35 3.17 4.16
N ARG A 42 -10.18 2.88 5.46
CA ARG A 42 -9.62 1.64 5.95
C ARG A 42 -10.65 0.82 6.69
N GLY A 43 -11.27 -0.09 5.95
CA GLY A 43 -12.04 -1.27 6.40
C GLY A 43 -13.37 -0.93 7.08
N SER A 44 -14.54 -1.29 6.55
CA SER A 44 -14.97 -2.67 6.37
C SER A 44 -16.36 -2.69 5.71
N VAL A 45 -16.46 -2.62 4.38
CA VAL A 45 -17.76 -2.76 3.67
C VAL A 45 -17.81 -3.90 2.65
N PHE A 46 -16.71 -4.65 2.48
CA PHE A 46 -16.69 -5.83 1.63
C PHE A 46 -16.27 -7.05 2.43
N GLY A 47 -17.25 -7.69 3.06
CA GLY A 47 -17.20 -9.11 3.38
C GLY A 47 -17.59 -9.92 2.14
N ALA A 48 -16.95 -11.09 2.01
CA ALA A 48 -17.12 -12.14 1.01
C ALA A 48 -16.33 -11.98 -0.31
N GLY A 49 -15.23 -12.75 -0.39
CA GLY A 49 -14.77 -13.39 -1.63
C GLY A 49 -13.91 -12.53 -2.56
N GLY A 50 -12.60 -12.55 -2.34
CA GLY A 50 -11.63 -12.14 -3.37
C GLY A 50 -10.22 -12.48 -2.90
N PRO A 51 -9.37 -13.08 -3.75
CA PRO A 51 -8.01 -13.38 -3.37
C PRO A 51 -7.32 -12.08 -2.98
N SER A 52 -6.65 -12.10 -1.84
CA SER A 52 -5.68 -11.10 -1.43
C SER A 52 -4.64 -10.95 -2.54
N MET A 53 -4.88 -10.04 -3.48
CA MET A 53 -3.80 -9.30 -4.12
C MET A 53 -3.18 -8.45 -3.03
N GLN A 54 -2.33 -9.11 -2.26
CA GLN A 54 -1.12 -8.53 -1.71
C GLN A 54 -0.65 -7.48 -2.72
N GLN A 55 -0.65 -6.22 -2.29
CA GLN A 55 -0.08 -5.10 -3.02
C GLN A 55 1.35 -5.46 -3.41
N ASN A 56 1.48 -6.07 -4.58
CA ASN A 56 2.71 -6.17 -5.28
C ASN A 56 2.83 -4.82 -5.98
N ALA A 57 3.26 -3.83 -5.20
CA ALA A 57 3.69 -2.57 -5.72
C ALA A 57 4.92 -2.83 -6.59
N GLY A 58 4.67 -3.24 -7.84
CA GLY A 58 5.45 -2.74 -8.95
C GLY A 58 5.31 -1.22 -8.90
N SER A 59 6.16 -0.58 -8.11
CA SER A 59 6.41 0.84 -8.25
C SER A 59 7.09 1.02 -9.60
N ALA A 60 6.26 1.04 -10.64
CA ALA A 60 6.49 1.73 -11.89
C ALA A 60 6.61 3.22 -11.58
N ALA A 61 7.71 3.58 -10.92
CA ALA A 61 8.09 4.93 -10.56
C ALA A 61 9.54 5.11 -10.97
N ALA A 62 9.77 5.15 -12.28
CA ALA A 62 10.82 5.94 -12.93
C ALA A 62 10.82 5.63 -14.43
N VAL A 63 9.79 6.10 -15.11
CA VAL A 63 9.97 6.49 -16.51
C VAL A 63 10.88 7.74 -16.46
N GLN A 64 12.00 7.69 -17.19
CA GLN A 64 12.97 8.76 -17.45
C GLN A 64 14.09 8.99 -16.42
N GLY A 65 15.33 8.75 -16.88
CA GLY A 65 16.49 9.58 -16.55
C GLY A 65 17.25 9.24 -15.27
N GLY A 66 17.82 8.03 -15.19
CA GLY A 66 18.78 7.64 -14.15
C GLY A 66 18.13 7.22 -12.82
N PRO A 67 18.79 6.34 -12.01
CA PRO A 67 18.23 5.90 -10.75
C PRO A 67 18.04 7.11 -9.82
N PRO A 68 16.83 7.39 -9.32
CA PRO A 68 16.64 8.40 -8.30
C PRO A 68 17.57 8.12 -7.10
N PRO A 69 18.11 9.13 -6.40
CA PRO A 69 18.92 8.91 -5.19
C PRO A 69 18.20 8.09 -4.11
N ALA A 70 16.87 8.06 -4.15
CA ALA A 70 16.04 7.17 -3.34
C ALA A 70 16.32 5.67 -3.59
N VAL A 71 16.66 5.27 -4.82
CA VAL A 71 16.95 3.88 -5.19
C VAL A 71 18.23 3.39 -4.52
N MET A 72 19.27 4.23 -4.40
CA MET A 72 20.50 3.85 -3.70
C MET A 72 20.25 3.63 -2.20
N LEU A 73 19.43 4.47 -1.58
CA LEU A 73 19.01 4.30 -0.19
C LEU A 73 18.21 2.99 -0.02
N GLN A 74 17.29 2.71 -0.95
CA GLN A 74 16.49 1.48 -0.96
C GLN A 74 17.37 0.24 -1.06
N VAL A 75 18.35 0.20 -1.98
CA VAL A 75 19.29 -0.92 -2.10
C VAL A 75 20.01 -1.19 -0.77
N SER A 76 20.47 -0.13 -0.08
CA SER A 76 21.16 -0.26 1.20
C SER A 76 20.24 -0.81 2.30
N GLN A 77 19.01 -0.28 2.40
CA GLN A 77 18.02 -0.76 3.36
C GLN A 77 17.62 -2.22 3.11
N LEU A 78 17.46 -2.62 1.85
CA LEU A 78 17.14 -3.99 1.48
C LEU A 78 18.28 -4.94 1.83
N LYS A 79 19.54 -4.54 1.59
CA LYS A 79 20.70 -5.32 2.02
C LYS A 79 20.74 -5.49 3.54
N ALA A 80 20.43 -4.44 4.31
CA ALA A 80 20.36 -4.55 5.76
C ALA A 80 19.23 -5.49 6.22
N ARG A 81 18.07 -5.48 5.54
CA ARG A 81 16.99 -6.44 5.78
C ARG A 81 17.42 -7.87 5.50
N ILE A 82 18.05 -8.12 4.36
CA ILE A 82 18.57 -9.45 3.99
C ILE A 82 19.67 -9.90 4.96
N ALA A 83 20.49 -8.99 5.49
CA ALA A 83 21.48 -9.31 6.50
C ALA A 83 20.84 -9.75 7.82
N LYS A 84 19.68 -9.16 8.17
CA LYS A 84 18.92 -9.53 9.37
C LYS A 84 18.08 -10.79 9.15
N ASP A 85 17.50 -10.94 7.97
CA ASP A 85 16.73 -12.10 7.54
C ASP A 85 17.15 -12.52 6.12
N PRO A 86 18.07 -13.49 6.00
CA PRO A 86 18.52 -14.00 4.72
C PRO A 86 17.44 -14.74 3.91
N ARG A 87 16.28 -15.01 4.53
CA ARG A 87 15.13 -15.69 3.94
C ARG A 87 13.98 -14.73 3.61
N ASP A 88 14.21 -13.43 3.66
CA ASP A 88 13.22 -12.45 3.20
C ASP A 88 13.11 -12.47 1.66
N ALA A 89 12.20 -13.31 1.15
CA ALA A 89 11.93 -13.43 -0.28
C ALA A 89 11.46 -12.10 -0.89
N VAL A 90 10.77 -11.25 -0.12
CA VAL A 90 10.29 -9.95 -0.57
C VAL A 90 11.47 -9.00 -0.74
N ALA A 91 12.38 -8.93 0.24
CA ALA A 91 13.57 -8.08 0.12
C ALA A 91 14.51 -8.53 -1.00
N LEU A 92 14.66 -9.84 -1.20
CA LEU A 92 15.42 -10.40 -2.32
C LEU A 92 14.81 -10.03 -3.68
N THR A 93 13.48 -10.09 -3.78
CA THR A 93 12.75 -9.69 -5.00
C THR A 93 12.93 -8.21 -5.29
N GLN A 94 12.69 -7.35 -4.29
CA GLN A 94 12.83 -5.90 -4.44
C GLN A 94 14.25 -5.49 -4.79
N LEU A 95 15.26 -6.17 -4.23
CA LEU A 95 16.65 -5.92 -4.58
C LEU A 95 16.92 -6.30 -6.05
N GLY A 96 16.34 -7.42 -6.51
CA GLY A 96 16.32 -7.80 -7.93
C GLY A 96 15.70 -6.71 -8.81
N ASP A 97 14.54 -6.15 -8.42
CA ASP A 97 13.82 -5.13 -9.19
C ASP A 97 14.65 -3.85 -9.37
N LEU A 98 15.38 -3.45 -8.33
CA LEU A 98 16.27 -2.30 -8.40
C LEU A 98 17.46 -2.55 -9.35
N TYR A 99 18.01 -3.76 -9.37
CA TYR A 99 19.03 -4.13 -10.34
C TYR A 99 18.47 -4.21 -11.76
N LEU A 100 17.23 -4.67 -11.92
CA LEU A 100 16.52 -4.74 -13.20
C LEU A 100 16.31 -3.33 -13.78
N THR A 101 15.86 -2.40 -12.95
CA THR A 101 15.68 -0.98 -13.34
C THR A 101 17.02 -0.29 -13.64
N SER A 102 18.11 -0.77 -13.03
CA SER A 102 19.47 -0.30 -13.31
C SER A 102 20.12 -0.96 -14.53
N SER A 103 19.35 -1.72 -15.33
CA SER A 103 19.83 -2.55 -16.45
C SER A 103 20.94 -3.55 -16.08
N GLN A 104 21.10 -3.85 -14.78
CA GLN A 104 22.08 -4.81 -14.26
C GLN A 104 21.45 -6.21 -14.22
N PHE A 105 20.97 -6.68 -15.37
CA PHE A 105 20.21 -7.93 -15.49
C PHE A 105 20.95 -9.16 -14.94
N ALA A 106 22.25 -9.27 -15.26
CA ALA A 106 23.11 -10.36 -14.77
C ALA A 106 23.20 -10.42 -13.23
N ARG A 107 23.10 -9.27 -12.56
CA ARG A 107 23.09 -9.19 -11.09
C ARG A 107 21.71 -9.44 -10.51
N ALA A 108 20.63 -9.10 -11.22
CA ALA A 108 19.25 -9.27 -10.76
C ALA A 108 18.83 -10.75 -10.67
N ILE A 109 19.18 -11.55 -11.69
CA ILE A 109 18.82 -12.98 -11.80
C ILE A 109 19.05 -13.78 -10.51
N PRO A 110 20.26 -13.81 -9.91
CA PRO A 110 20.50 -14.63 -8.72
C PRO A 110 19.69 -14.19 -7.49
N TYR A 111 19.25 -12.92 -7.39
CA TYR A 111 18.39 -12.49 -6.30
C TYR A 111 16.96 -13.02 -6.46
N TYR A 112 16.44 -13.02 -7.69
CA TYR A 112 15.13 -13.62 -7.97
C TYR A 112 15.14 -15.15 -7.81
N GLU A 113 16.21 -15.82 -8.24
CA GLU A 113 16.35 -17.28 -8.03
C GLU A 113 16.34 -17.63 -6.54
N ARG A 114 17.05 -16.85 -5.72
CA ARG A 114 17.03 -17.03 -4.26
C ARG A 114 15.65 -16.74 -3.67
N ALA A 115 14.96 -15.69 -4.14
CA ALA A 115 13.60 -15.40 -3.71
C ALA A 115 12.64 -16.56 -4.04
N LEU A 116 12.73 -17.12 -5.25
CA LEU A 116 11.93 -18.27 -5.70
C LEU A 116 12.31 -19.57 -5.00
N ALA A 117 13.56 -19.73 -4.56
CA ALA A 117 13.98 -20.88 -3.76
C ALA A 117 13.33 -20.87 -2.37
N ILE A 118 13.04 -19.69 -1.82
CA ILE A 118 12.36 -19.51 -0.54
C ILE A 118 10.84 -19.57 -0.72
N ASP A 119 10.32 -18.78 -1.67
CA ASP A 119 8.91 -18.71 -2.02
C ASP A 119 8.73 -18.96 -3.52
N LYS A 120 8.46 -20.22 -3.86
CA LYS A 120 8.19 -20.65 -5.24
C LYS A 120 6.92 -20.03 -5.83
N GLY A 121 6.01 -19.54 -4.99
CA GLY A 121 4.76 -18.89 -5.38
C GLY A 121 4.91 -17.39 -5.64
N ASN A 122 6.09 -16.82 -5.44
CA ASN A 122 6.35 -15.41 -5.61
C ASN A 122 6.29 -15.03 -7.10
N VAL A 123 5.09 -14.60 -7.53
CA VAL A 123 4.81 -14.17 -8.92
C VAL A 123 5.74 -13.04 -9.33
N SER A 124 6.00 -12.09 -8.42
CA SER A 124 6.87 -10.93 -8.64
C SER A 124 8.29 -11.36 -8.98
N ALA A 125 8.86 -12.29 -8.21
CA ALA A 125 10.20 -12.82 -8.46
C ALA A 125 10.27 -13.60 -9.78
N LYS A 126 9.21 -14.34 -10.11
CA LYS A 126 9.13 -15.07 -11.38
C LYS A 126 9.06 -14.13 -12.57
N THR A 127 8.23 -13.09 -12.50
CA THR A 127 8.09 -12.07 -13.54
C THR A 127 9.38 -11.26 -13.70
N GLY A 128 10.00 -10.84 -12.58
CA GLY A 128 11.28 -10.12 -12.60
C GLY A 128 12.42 -10.98 -13.15
N LEU A 129 12.47 -12.27 -12.82
CA LEU A 129 13.46 -13.18 -13.40
C LEU A 129 13.30 -13.31 -14.92
N GLU A 130 12.07 -13.45 -15.42
CA GLU A 130 11.80 -13.52 -16.85
C GLU A 130 12.26 -12.24 -17.56
N GLN A 131 11.87 -11.07 -17.04
CA GLN A 131 12.28 -9.77 -17.56
C GLN A 131 13.80 -9.59 -17.54
N ALA A 132 14.46 -9.99 -16.47
CA ALA A 132 15.91 -9.92 -16.36
C ALA A 132 16.60 -10.84 -17.39
N ARG A 133 16.08 -12.03 -17.66
CA ARG A 133 16.64 -12.94 -18.66
C ARG A 133 16.45 -12.41 -20.09
N ILE A 134 15.30 -11.82 -20.37
CA ILE A 134 15.03 -11.16 -21.66
C ILE A 134 16.02 -10.00 -21.84
N GLY A 135 16.10 -9.09 -20.87
CA GLY A 135 17.00 -7.93 -20.95
C GLY A 135 18.48 -8.32 -21.04
N LEU A 136 18.90 -9.39 -20.36
CA LEU A 136 20.26 -9.94 -20.50
C LEU A 136 20.51 -10.48 -21.92
N GLY A 137 19.51 -11.15 -22.51
CA GLY A 137 19.60 -11.66 -23.87
C GLY A 137 19.59 -10.56 -24.94
N GLU A 138 18.94 -9.43 -24.68
CA GLU A 138 18.96 -8.25 -25.54
C GLU A 138 20.30 -7.51 -25.44
N ALA A 139 20.78 -7.27 -24.22
CA ALA A 139 22.07 -6.62 -23.98
C ALA A 139 23.28 -7.43 -24.50
N ALA A 140 23.13 -8.75 -24.67
CA ALA A 140 24.16 -9.61 -25.25
C ALA A 140 24.14 -9.66 -26.79
N LYS A 141 23.12 -9.09 -27.43
CA LYS A 141 23.00 -9.03 -28.91
C LYS A 141 23.58 -7.74 -29.50
N GLU A 142 23.83 -6.74 -28.67
CA GLU A 142 24.55 -5.51 -29.02
C GLU A 142 26.07 -5.71 -28.93
#